data_AF-A0A1A0W585-F1
#
_entry.id   AF-A0A1A0W585-F1
#
_cell.length_a   1.000
_cell.length_b   1.000
_cell.length_c   1.000
_cell.angle_alpha   90.00
_cell.angle_beta   90.00
_cell.angle_gamma   90.00
#
_symmetry.space_group_name_H-M   'P 1'
#
loop_
_entity.id
_entity.type
_entity.pdbx_description
1 polymer ?
#
loop_
_entity_poly.entity_id
_entity_poly.type
_entity_poly.pdbx_seq_one_letter_code
_entity_poly.pdbx_strand_id
1 'polypeptide(L)'
;MDSFERLLLKFVLAWAPYGGPREDDVWLEFGMTTDQLCLRFARTVQCLVPRAGSLSRADRCLLERACVYLRHRRELAERRP
;
A
#
# COMPACT_ATOMS: atom_id res chain seq x y z
N MET A 1 -10.10 2.07 -10.00
CA MET A 1 -8.78 2.39 -9.44
C MET A 1 -8.06 3.20 -10.48
N ASP A 2 -7.60 4.39 -10.11
CA ASP A 2 -6.82 5.26 -11.00
C ASP A 2 -5.38 4.75 -11.17
N SER A 3 -4.61 5.40 -12.05
CA SER A 3 -3.24 5.01 -12.34
C SER A 3 -2.29 5.21 -11.15
N PHE A 4 -2.50 6.28 -10.38
CA PHE A 4 -1.68 6.61 -9.22
C PHE A 4 -1.91 5.64 -8.06
N GLU A 5 -3.17 5.34 -7.72
CA GLU A 5 -3.56 4.33 -6.74
C GLU A 5 -2.91 2.98 -7.09
N ARG A 6 -2.96 2.60 -8.37
CA ARG A 6 -2.36 1.34 -8.84
C ARG A 6 -0.83 1.34 -8.71
N LEU A 7 -0.17 2.44 -9.07
CA LEU A 7 1.29 2.60 -8.93
C LEU A 7 1.69 2.50 -7.45
N LEU A 8 1.01 3.26 -6.59
CA LEU A 8 1.23 3.30 -5.15
C LEU A 8 1.12 1.90 -4.53
N LEU A 9 0.04 1.16 -4.83
CA LEU A 9 -0.15 -0.18 -4.30
C LEU A 9 0.93 -1.16 -4.79
N LYS A 10 1.25 -1.11 -6.09
CA LYS A 10 2.29 -1.98 -6.67
C LYS A 10 3.66 -1.71 -6.07
N PHE A 11 4.02 -0.44 -5.91
CA PHE A 11 5.30 -0.04 -5.34
C PHE A 11 5.44 -0.58 -3.91
N VAL A 12 4.50 -0.26 -3.01
CA VAL A 12 4.56 -0.72 -1.61
C VAL A 12 4.60 -2.25 -1.52
N LEU A 13 3.80 -2.94 -2.32
CA LEU A 13 3.76 -4.41 -2.33
C LEU A 13 5.02 -5.06 -2.91
N ALA A 14 5.72 -4.40 -3.84
CA ALA A 14 7.00 -4.89 -4.36
C ALA A 14 8.09 -4.87 -3.28
N TRP A 15 8.00 -3.92 -2.35
CA TRP A 15 8.94 -3.77 -1.23
C TRP A 15 8.57 -4.58 0.02
N ALA A 16 7.37 -5.19 0.06
CA ALA A 16 6.88 -5.95 1.21
C ALA A 16 7.83 -7.08 1.68
N PRO A 17 8.48 -7.87 0.79
CA PRO A 17 9.42 -8.91 1.22
C PRO A 17 10.70 -8.38 1.89
N TYR A 18 11.04 -7.11 1.65
CA TYR A 18 12.29 -6.50 2.12
C TYR A 18 12.10 -5.62 3.37
N GLY A 19 10.90 -5.63 3.96
CA GLY A 19 10.57 -4.84 5.15
C GLY A 19 9.99 -3.45 4.87
N GLY A 20 9.82 -3.09 3.60
CA GLY A 20 9.28 -1.80 3.15
C GLY A 20 10.26 -1.02 2.25
N PRO A 21 9.77 0.02 1.57
CA PRO A 21 10.59 0.83 0.67
C PRO A 21 11.57 1.72 1.45
N ARG A 22 12.74 1.98 0.86
CA ARG A 22 13.73 2.91 1.42
C ARG A 22 13.35 4.35 1.09
N GLU A 23 13.74 5.29 1.95
CA GLU A 23 13.35 6.69 1.81
C GLU A 23 13.79 7.32 0.47
N ASP A 24 15.01 7.04 0.01
CA ASP A 24 15.52 7.56 -1.27
C ASP A 24 14.65 7.13 -2.46
N ASP A 25 14.23 5.86 -2.48
CA ASP A 25 13.38 5.31 -3.54
C ASP A 25 11.97 5.93 -3.51
N VAL A 26 11.43 6.19 -2.31
CA VAL A 26 10.13 6.87 -2.15
C VAL A 26 10.21 8.31 -2.61
N TRP A 27 11.29 9.00 -2.26
CA TRP A 27 11.49 10.40 -2.65
C TRP A 27 11.62 10.54 -4.16
N LEU A 28 12.38 9.66 -4.81
CA LEU A 28 12.54 9.65 -6.26
C LEU A 28 11.22 9.37 -7.00
N GLU A 29 10.44 8.40 -6.52
CA GLU A 29 9.22 7.97 -7.22
C GLU A 29 8.00 8.86 -6.93
N PHE A 30 7.88 9.37 -5.69
CA PHE A 30 6.67 10.06 -5.23
C PHE A 30 6.89 11.47 -4.68
N GLY A 31 8.15 11.91 -4.50
CA GLY A 31 8.47 13.22 -3.92
C GLY A 31 7.94 13.39 -2.49
N MET A 32 7.86 12.30 -1.72
CA MET A 32 7.36 12.30 -0.34
C MET A 32 8.17 11.36 0.55
N THR A 33 8.02 11.49 1.88
CA THR A 33 8.74 10.61 2.82
C THR A 33 8.09 9.23 2.94
N THR A 34 8.81 8.28 3.52
CA THR A 34 8.29 6.91 3.77
C THR A 34 7.05 6.92 4.68
N ASP A 35 7.01 7.80 5.70
CA ASP A 35 5.84 7.95 6.58
C ASP A 35 4.62 8.49 5.82
N GLN A 36 4.82 9.50 4.98
CA GLN A 36 3.76 10.05 4.12
C GLN A 36 3.24 8.98 3.15
N LEU A 37 4.13 8.16 2.57
CA LEU A 37 3.77 7.02 1.75
C LEU A 37 2.91 6.01 2.53
N CYS A 38 3.32 5.63 3.74
CA CYS A 38 2.59 4.68 4.58
C CYS A 38 1.16 5.16 4.89
N LEU A 39 1.02 6.42 5.29
CA LEU A 39 -0.28 7.05 5.55
C LEU A 39 -1.15 7.08 4.30
N ARG A 40 -0.57 7.46 3.17
CA ARG A 40 -1.28 7.55 1.89
C ARG A 40 -1.72 6.17 1.41
N PHE A 41 -0.86 5.16 1.50
CA PHE A 41 -1.18 3.77 1.18
C PHE A 41 -2.35 3.25 2.02
N ALA A 42 -2.32 3.45 3.34
CA ALA A 42 -3.40 3.02 4.23
C ALA A 42 -4.73 3.70 3.89
N ARG A 43 -4.73 5.01 3.63
CA ARG A 43 -5.93 5.76 3.21
C ARG A 43 -6.45 5.27 1.87
N THR A 44 -5.59 5.09 0.87
CA THR A 44 -5.98 4.59 -0.46
C THR A 44 -6.65 3.23 -0.36
N VAL A 45 -6.09 2.29 0.41
CA VAL A 45 -6.71 0.97 0.63
C VAL A 45 -8.09 1.13 1.29
N GLN A 46 -8.22 1.94 2.34
CA GLN A 46 -9.50 2.19 3.02
C GLN A 46 -10.57 2.78 2.08
N CYS A 47 -10.19 3.70 1.19
CA CYS A 47 -11.10 4.28 0.21
C CYS A 47 -11.49 3.29 -0.92
N LEU A 48 -10.61 2.36 -1.26
CA LEU A 48 -10.84 1.39 -2.34
C LEU A 48 -11.64 0.17 -1.91
N VAL A 49 -11.57 -0.24 -0.65
CA VAL A 49 -12.29 -1.42 -0.11
C VAL A 49 -13.81 -1.33 -0.38
N PRO A 50 -14.53 -0.23 -0.06
CA PRO A 50 -15.95 -0.11 -0.37
C PRO A 50 -16.27 -0.17 -1.86
N ARG A 51 -15.30 0.21 -2.71
CA ARG A 51 -15.43 0.27 -4.17
C ARG A 51 -14.98 -1.03 -4.85
N ALA A 52 -14.55 -2.04 -4.10
CA ALA A 52 -13.96 -3.26 -4.66
C ALA A 52 -14.88 -3.96 -5.68
N GLY A 53 -16.20 -3.92 -5.48
CA GLY A 53 -17.18 -4.51 -6.40
C GLY A 53 -17.21 -3.90 -7.81
N SER A 54 -16.76 -2.64 -7.98
CA SER A 54 -16.69 -1.98 -9.29
C SER A 54 -15.29 -2.02 -9.92
N LEU A 55 -14.31 -2.62 -9.24
CA LEU A 55 -12.95 -2.76 -9.75
C LEU A 55 -12.80 -3.95 -10.69
N SER A 56 -11.87 -3.80 -11.65
CA SER A 56 -11.44 -4.92 -12.49
C SER A 56 -10.91 -6.07 -11.63
N ARG A 57 -10.91 -7.30 -12.17
CA ARG A 57 -10.36 -8.47 -11.46
C ARG A 57 -8.91 -8.27 -11.04
N ALA A 58 -8.10 -7.66 -11.91
CA ALA A 58 -6.69 -7.38 -11.63
C ALA A 58 -6.53 -6.38 -10.47
N ASP A 59 -7.32 -5.31 -10.46
CA ASP A 59 -7.28 -4.30 -9.40
C ASP A 59 -7.81 -4.85 -8.07
N ARG A 60 -8.81 -5.73 -8.09
CA ARG A 60 -9.29 -6.44 -6.89
C ARG A 60 -8.21 -7.31 -6.27
N CYS A 61 -7.52 -8.12 -7.08
CA CYS A 61 -6.43 -8.96 -6.60
C CYS A 61 -5.29 -8.12 -5.99
N LEU A 62 -4.97 -6.98 -6.61
CA LEU A 62 -3.98 -6.04 -6.07
C LEU A 62 -4.43 -5.45 -4.73
N LEU A 63 -5.69 -5.04 -4.63
CA LEU A 63 -6.28 -4.49 -3.40
C LEU A 63 -6.33 -5.54 -2.27
N GLU A 64 -6.69 -6.79 -2.57
CA GLU A 64 -6.70 -7.89 -1.60
C GLU A 64 -5.31 -8.10 -0.99
N ARG A 65 -4.26 -8.13 -1.82
CA ARG A 65 -2.87 -8.21 -1.35
C ARG A 65 -2.50 -7.02 -0.46
N ALA A 66 -2.94 -5.82 -0.83
CA ALA A 66 -2.70 -4.61 -0.03
C ALA A 66 -3.39 -4.69 1.35
N CYS A 67 -4.62 -5.20 1.41
CA CYS A 67 -5.34 -5.44 2.67
C CYS A 67 -4.61 -6.44 3.57
N VAL A 68 -4.13 -7.56 3.01
CA VAL A 68 -3.35 -8.56 3.75
C VAL A 68 -2.06 -7.94 4.31
N TYR A 69 -1.35 -7.16 3.49
CA TYR A 69 -0.14 -6.48 3.93
C TYR A 69 -0.40 -5.49 5.07
N LEU A 70 -1.46 -4.67 5.00
CA LEU A 70 -1.82 -3.75 6.09
C LEU A 70 -2.15 -4.48 7.39
N ARG A 71 -2.88 -5.59 7.31
CA ARG A 71 -3.21 -6.41 8.48
C ARG A 71 -1.93 -6.95 9.14
N HIS A 72 -1.05 -7.54 8.34
CA HIS A 72 0.23 -8.06 8.83
C HIS A 72 1.10 -6.96 9.45
N ARG A 73 1.17 -5.78 8.83
CA ARG A 73 1.91 -4.62 9.36
C ARG A 73 1.35 -4.13 10.70
N ARG A 74 0.03 -4.13 10.86
CA ARG A 74 -0.62 -3.76 12.11
C ARG A 74 -0.30 -4.75 13.23
N GLU A 75 -0.38 -6.04 12.95
CA GLU A 75 -0.02 -7.10 13.91
C GLU A 75 1.45 -7.02 14.35
N LEU A 76 2.36 -6.70 13.43
CA LEU A 76 3.78 -6.48 13.77
C LEU A 76 4.00 -5.24 14.64
N ALA A 77 3.24 -4.17 14.42
CA ALA A 77 3.30 -2.96 15.23
C ALA A 77 2.76 -3.20 16.66
N GLU A 78 1.66 -3.95 16.79
CA GLU A 78 1.05 -4.30 18.08
C GLU A 78 1.92 -5.28 18.91
N ARG A 79 2.85 -6.00 18.27
CA ARG A 79 3.79 -6.93 18.92
C ARG A 79 5.08 -6.29 19.42
N ARG A 80 5.30 -5.00 19.18
CA ARG A 80 6.52 -4.29 19.62
C ARG A 80 6.29 -3.78 21.07
N PRO A 81 7.10 -4.19 22.06
CA PRO A 81 6.95 -3.78 23.46
C PRO A 81 7.26 -2.31 23.69
#